data_AF-A0A842LUQ3-F1
#
_entry.id   AF-A0A842LUQ3-F1
#
_cell.length_a   1.000
_cell.length_b   1.000
_cell.length_c   1.000
_cell.angle_alpha   90.00
_cell.angle_beta   90.00
_cell.angle_gamma   90.00
#
_symmetry.space_group_name_H-M   'P 1'
#
loop_
_entity.id
_entity.type
_entity.pdbx_description
1 polymer ?
#
loop_
_entity_poly.entity_id
_entity_poly.type
_entity_poly.pdbx_seq_one_letter_code
_entity_poly.pdbx_strand_id
1 'polypeptide(L)'
;MNQQDMKIDCPVCGGERCMTAVTRVEKIPYFGEIMESVLICERCNYRSTDIICLEQKEPSRYIIEAGEDTLNARVVKSQSATIRIPELGLKVEPGPRSAGYISNIEGVVERFETALKTALNLFEDDESKEKASKILEMLHEVREGVRKVTVIIEDPFGQSFVGHPLALKEKLSEDEIRSLKTGFLVFESEGNDDED
;
A
#
# COMPACT_ATOMS: atom_id res chain seq x y z
N MET A 1 -19.91 -23.00 -1.16
CA MET A 1 -18.98 -22.33 -2.11
C MET A 1 -17.89 -23.32 -2.42
N ASN A 2 -17.70 -23.67 -3.70
CA ASN A 2 -16.76 -24.71 -4.12
C ASN A 2 -15.32 -24.26 -3.84
N GLN A 3 -14.68 -24.94 -2.90
CA GLN A 3 -13.26 -24.80 -2.61
C GLN A 3 -12.49 -25.53 -3.72
N GLN A 4 -11.77 -24.81 -4.58
CA GLN A 4 -10.87 -25.40 -5.57
C GLN A 4 -9.47 -25.46 -4.98
N ASP A 5 -9.13 -26.58 -4.35
CA ASP A 5 -7.77 -26.85 -3.87
C ASP A 5 -6.94 -27.36 -5.06
N MET A 6 -6.11 -26.48 -5.63
CA MET A 6 -5.18 -26.86 -6.70
C MET A 6 -3.82 -27.20 -6.10
N LYS A 7 -3.28 -28.38 -6.40
CA LYS A 7 -1.90 -28.75 -6.03
C LYS A 7 -0.93 -28.38 -7.15
N ILE A 8 0.10 -27.62 -6.80
CA ILE A 8 1.18 -27.15 -7.70
C ILE A 8 2.55 -27.41 -7.08
N ASP A 9 3.60 -27.27 -7.89
CA ASP A 9 4.98 -27.44 -7.46
C ASP A 9 5.44 -26.23 -6.64
N CYS A 10 6.25 -26.47 -5.62
CA CYS A 10 6.74 -25.40 -4.76
C CYS A 10 7.99 -24.75 -5.36
N PRO A 11 7.95 -23.44 -5.71
CA PRO A 11 9.11 -22.74 -6.28
C PRO A 11 10.24 -22.53 -5.25
N VAL A 12 9.96 -22.71 -3.95
CA VAL A 12 10.92 -22.49 -2.87
C VAL A 12 11.75 -23.74 -2.55
N CYS A 13 11.12 -24.92 -2.52
CA CYS A 13 11.82 -26.17 -2.18
C CYS A 13 11.92 -27.17 -3.33
N GLY A 14 11.38 -26.84 -4.51
CA GLY A 14 11.35 -27.71 -5.68
C GLY A 14 10.53 -28.99 -5.48
N GLY A 15 9.68 -29.05 -4.45
CA GLY A 15 8.82 -30.21 -4.23
C GLY A 15 7.68 -30.25 -5.23
N GLU A 16 7.46 -31.40 -5.84
CA GLU A 16 6.36 -31.62 -6.77
C GLU A 16 5.02 -31.73 -6.02
N ARG A 17 3.99 -31.03 -6.53
CA ARG A 17 2.59 -31.08 -6.04
C ARG A 17 2.45 -30.95 -4.52
N CYS A 18 3.36 -30.25 -3.85
CA CYS A 18 3.38 -30.09 -2.40
C CYS A 18 2.82 -28.74 -1.94
N MET A 19 2.48 -27.85 -2.87
CA MET A 19 1.89 -26.55 -2.59
C MET A 19 0.39 -26.57 -2.92
N THR A 20 -0.43 -26.17 -1.96
CA THR A 20 -1.88 -26.05 -2.10
C THR A 20 -2.23 -24.59 -2.29
N ALA A 21 -2.93 -24.27 -3.37
CA ALA A 21 -3.53 -22.97 -3.62
C ALA A 21 -5.00 -22.99 -3.17
N VAL A 22 -5.34 -22.07 -2.27
CA VAL A 22 -6.70 -21.88 -1.76
C VAL A 22 -7.15 -20.48 -2.14
N THR A 23 -8.22 -20.38 -2.92
CA THR A 23 -8.82 -19.09 -3.30
C THR A 23 -10.20 -18.94 -2.70
N ARG A 24 -10.47 -17.78 -2.12
CA ARG A 24 -11.75 -17.43 -1.49
C ARG A 24 -12.18 -16.06 -1.95
N VAL A 25 -13.49 -15.90 -2.14
CA VAL A 25 -14.09 -14.58 -2.39
C VAL A 25 -14.87 -14.20 -1.15
N GLU A 26 -14.54 -13.06 -0.58
CA GLU A 26 -15.15 -12.55 0.63
C GLU A 26 -15.49 -11.06 0.46
N LYS A 27 -16.48 -10.59 1.22
CA LYS A 27 -16.84 -9.18 1.24
C LYS A 27 -16.32 -8.54 2.52
N ILE A 28 -15.37 -7.62 2.39
CA ILE A 28 -14.77 -6.91 3.52
C ILE A 28 -15.29 -5.47 3.53
N PRO A 29 -15.64 -4.90 4.70
CA PRO A 29 -15.97 -3.49 4.82
C PRO A 29 -14.93 -2.60 4.14
N TYR A 30 -15.39 -1.55 3.45
CA TYR A 30 -14.60 -0.60 2.65
C TYR A 30 -13.95 -1.15 1.37
N PHE A 31 -13.43 -2.38 1.41
CA PHE A 31 -12.79 -3.02 0.26
C PHE A 31 -13.78 -3.66 -0.72
N GLY A 32 -15.03 -3.89 -0.30
CA GLY A 32 -16.04 -4.51 -1.16
C GLY A 32 -15.76 -6.01 -1.30
N GLU A 33 -16.06 -6.55 -2.48
CA GLU A 33 -15.68 -7.93 -2.82
C GLU A 33 -14.18 -8.03 -3.08
N ILE A 34 -13.52 -8.92 -2.35
CA ILE A 34 -12.11 -9.25 -2.50
C ILE A 34 -11.93 -10.74 -2.82
N MET A 35 -10.87 -11.04 -3.53
CA MET A 35 -10.36 -12.40 -3.73
C MET A 35 -9.08 -12.55 -2.90
N GLU A 36 -9.11 -13.43 -1.92
CA GLU A 36 -7.94 -13.89 -1.18
C GLU A 36 -7.40 -15.17 -1.84
N SER A 37 -6.11 -15.18 -2.18
CA SER A 37 -5.39 -16.35 -2.67
C SER A 37 -4.25 -16.68 -1.72
N VAL A 38 -4.31 -17.86 -1.11
CA VAL A 38 -3.30 -18.34 -0.16
C VAL A 38 -2.57 -19.53 -0.78
N LEU A 39 -1.25 -19.44 -0.86
CA LEU A 39 -0.37 -20.54 -1.26
C LEU A 39 0.26 -21.12 0.01
N ILE A 40 0.16 -22.43 0.23
CA ILE A 40 0.76 -23.11 1.39
C ILE A 40 1.50 -24.36 0.92
N CYS A 41 2.79 -24.46 1.23
CA CYS A 41 3.58 -25.67 1.00
C CYS A 41 3.60 -26.57 2.24
N GLU A 42 3.07 -27.79 2.13
CA GLU A 42 3.01 -28.78 3.22
C GLU A 42 4.40 -29.36 3.56
N ARG A 43 5.40 -29.15 2.69
CA ARG A 43 6.77 -29.68 2.87
C ARG A 43 7.71 -28.71 3.57
N CYS A 44 7.76 -27.45 3.13
CA CYS A 44 8.70 -26.45 3.66
C CYS A 44 8.03 -25.31 4.44
N ASN A 45 6.70 -25.37 4.64
CA ASN A 45 5.90 -24.35 5.32
C ASN A 45 5.96 -22.97 4.68
N TYR A 46 6.38 -22.87 3.41
CA TYR A 46 6.25 -21.63 2.66
C TYR A 46 4.78 -21.22 2.57
N ARG A 47 4.49 -19.95 2.87
CA ARG A 47 3.15 -19.37 2.81
C ARG A 47 3.18 -18.02 2.11
N SER A 48 2.32 -17.84 1.11
CA SER A 48 2.04 -16.54 0.49
C SER A 48 0.55 -16.23 0.58
N THR A 49 0.20 -14.95 0.67
CA THR A 49 -1.18 -14.49 0.69
C THR A 49 -1.29 -13.23 -0.14
N ASP A 50 -2.15 -13.29 -1.15
CA ASP A 50 -2.41 -12.21 -2.08
C ASP A 50 -3.90 -11.85 -1.99
N ILE A 51 -4.20 -10.55 -1.91
CA ILE A 51 -5.57 -10.05 -1.81
C ILE A 51 -5.81 -9.11 -2.98
N ILE A 52 -6.86 -9.34 -3.76
CA ILE A 52 -7.20 -8.49 -4.90
C ILE A 52 -8.64 -8.03 -4.74
N CYS A 53 -8.90 -6.72 -4.75
CA CYS A 53 -10.28 -6.26 -4.78
C CYS A 53 -10.85 -6.43 -6.20
N LEU A 54 -12.04 -7.01 -6.29
CA LEU A 54 -12.70 -7.35 -7.56
C LEU A 54 -13.49 -6.18 -8.14
N GLU A 55 -13.83 -5.20 -7.30
CA GLU A 55 -14.47 -3.97 -7.72
C GLU A 55 -13.44 -3.00 -8.31
N GLN A 56 -13.65 -2.59 -9.57
CA GLN A 56 -13.00 -1.41 -10.13
C GLN A 56 -13.77 -0.16 -9.74
N LYS A 57 -13.06 0.83 -9.23
CA LYS A 57 -13.58 2.16 -8.90
C LYS A 57 -12.81 3.20 -9.70
N GLU A 58 -13.34 4.42 -9.75
CA GLU A 58 -12.63 5.50 -10.42
C GLU A 58 -11.30 5.82 -9.72
N PRO A 59 -10.20 5.93 -10.47
CA PRO A 59 -8.91 6.37 -9.93
C PRO A 59 -9.06 7.67 -9.15
N SER A 60 -8.56 7.71 -7.92
CA SER A 60 -8.88 8.79 -6.99
C SER A 60 -7.66 9.28 -6.23
N ARG A 61 -7.65 10.59 -5.98
CA ARG A 61 -6.75 11.26 -5.04
C ARG A 61 -7.58 11.78 -3.86
N TYR A 62 -7.13 11.49 -2.65
CA TYR A 62 -7.61 12.11 -1.43
C TYR A 62 -6.56 13.07 -0.89
N ILE A 63 -6.99 14.27 -0.50
CA ILE A 63 -6.13 15.29 0.10
C ILE A 63 -6.76 15.71 1.42
N ILE A 64 -5.98 15.67 2.50
CA ILE A 64 -6.43 16.12 3.83
C ILE A 64 -5.28 16.80 4.57
N GLU A 65 -5.56 17.94 5.20
CA GLU A 65 -4.65 18.57 6.14
C GLU A 65 -4.70 17.78 7.45
N ALA A 66 -3.62 17.07 7.78
CA ALA A 66 -3.43 16.37 9.05
C ALA A 66 -3.08 17.37 10.15
N GLY A 67 -3.90 17.42 11.20
CA GLY A 67 -3.73 18.23 12.40
C GLY A 67 -4.73 17.81 13.47
N GLU A 68 -4.79 18.55 14.59
CA GLU A 68 -5.60 18.21 15.78
C GLU A 68 -7.01 17.70 15.45
N ASP A 69 -7.73 18.39 14.55
CA ASP A 69 -9.12 18.06 14.20
C ASP A 69 -9.29 16.88 13.24
N THR A 70 -8.21 16.40 12.60
CA THR A 70 -8.27 15.42 11.50
C THR A 70 -7.44 14.18 11.73
N LEU A 71 -6.63 14.10 12.79
CA LEU A 71 -5.82 12.93 13.12
C LEU A 71 -6.66 11.64 13.26
N ASN A 72 -7.89 11.75 13.73
CA ASN A 72 -8.85 10.64 13.87
C ASN A 72 -9.56 10.26 12.55
N ALA A 73 -9.37 11.02 11.47
CA ALA A 73 -10.00 10.75 10.18
C ALA A 73 -9.68 9.33 9.71
N ARG A 74 -10.72 8.57 9.38
CA ARG A 74 -10.60 7.17 8.96
C ARG A 74 -9.82 7.09 7.65
N VAL A 75 -8.83 6.20 7.58
CA VAL A 75 -8.07 5.92 6.35
C VAL A 75 -8.21 4.46 5.99
N VAL A 76 -8.57 4.18 4.75
CA VAL A 76 -8.51 2.87 4.12
C VAL A 76 -7.50 2.99 3.00
N LYS A 77 -6.36 2.32 3.14
CA LYS A 77 -5.29 2.31 2.14
C LYS A 77 -5.34 0.98 1.40
N SER A 78 -5.40 1.00 0.08
CA SER A 78 -5.34 -0.21 -0.75
C SER A 78 -3.91 -0.68 -1.02
N GLN A 79 -3.74 -1.88 -1.56
CA GLN A 79 -2.41 -2.37 -1.92
C GLN A 79 -1.68 -1.54 -2.98
N SER A 80 -2.42 -0.85 -3.86
CA SER A 80 -1.92 -0.05 -4.98
C SER A 80 -1.72 1.43 -4.67
N ALA A 81 -2.11 1.89 -3.48
CA ALA A 81 -2.09 3.30 -3.18
C ALA A 81 -0.69 3.82 -2.82
N THR A 82 -0.40 5.02 -3.31
CA THR A 82 0.76 5.84 -2.94
C THR A 82 0.32 6.89 -1.91
N ILE A 83 1.11 7.07 -0.85
CA ILE A 83 0.87 8.11 0.16
C ILE A 83 2.03 9.11 0.14
N ARG A 84 1.72 10.42 0.25
CA ARG A 84 2.71 11.50 0.28
C ARG A 84 2.44 12.48 1.41
N ILE A 85 3.52 13.04 1.96
CA ILE A 85 3.53 14.25 2.81
C ILE A 85 4.52 15.24 2.17
N PRO A 86 4.06 16.08 1.23
CA PRO A 86 4.93 16.93 0.41
C PRO A 86 5.84 17.85 1.20
N GLU A 87 5.33 18.46 2.28
CA GLU A 87 6.06 19.41 3.13
C GLU A 87 7.27 18.78 3.82
N LEU A 88 7.23 17.46 4.02
CA LEU A 88 8.30 16.69 4.65
C LEU A 88 9.12 15.90 3.62
N GLY A 89 8.79 15.99 2.33
CA GLY A 89 9.43 15.20 1.27
C GLY A 89 9.23 13.69 1.40
N LEU A 90 8.17 13.26 2.12
CA LEU A 90 7.93 11.85 2.39
C LEU A 90 6.98 11.25 1.37
N LYS A 91 7.31 10.04 0.89
CA LYS A 91 6.50 9.28 -0.06
C LYS A 91 6.63 7.79 0.22
N VAL A 92 5.50 7.08 0.22
CA VAL A 92 5.45 5.62 0.26
C VAL A 92 4.75 5.14 -1.00
N GLU A 93 5.45 4.33 -1.78
CA GLU A 93 4.93 3.66 -2.97
C GLU A 93 4.63 2.19 -2.66
N PRO A 94 3.63 1.60 -3.32
CA PRO A 94 3.35 0.18 -3.17
C PRO A 94 4.47 -0.66 -3.79
N GLY A 95 4.99 -1.63 -3.03
CA GLY A 95 5.84 -2.70 -3.53
C GLY A 95 5.08 -4.02 -3.73
N PRO A 96 5.76 -5.10 -4.17
CA PRO A 96 5.14 -6.40 -4.43
C PRO A 96 4.43 -7.05 -3.24
N ARG A 97 4.78 -6.65 -2.01
CA ARG A 97 4.16 -7.13 -0.76
C ARG A 97 3.35 -6.05 -0.05
N SER A 98 2.92 -5.02 -0.78
CA SER A 98 2.13 -3.92 -0.25
C SER A 98 0.76 -4.43 0.16
N ALA A 99 0.45 -4.42 1.45
CA ALA A 99 -0.87 -4.78 1.94
C ALA A 99 -1.79 -3.55 2.02
N GLY A 100 -3.09 -3.78 1.85
CA GLY A 100 -4.12 -2.83 2.26
C GLY A 100 -4.32 -2.84 3.78
N TYR A 101 -4.75 -1.72 4.36
CA TYR A 101 -5.08 -1.63 5.79
C TYR A 101 -6.14 -0.57 6.08
N ILE A 102 -6.76 -0.69 7.25
CA ILE A 102 -7.68 0.31 7.82
C ILE A 102 -6.98 0.94 9.03
N SER A 103 -6.89 2.27 9.04
CA SER A 103 -6.28 3.06 10.12
C SER A 103 -7.00 4.40 10.24
N ASN A 104 -6.32 5.41 10.76
CA ASN A 104 -6.67 6.82 10.77
C ASN A 104 -5.45 7.62 10.25
N ILE A 105 -5.57 8.94 10.13
CA ILE A 105 -4.46 9.81 9.71
C ILE A 105 -3.28 9.73 10.68
N GLU A 106 -3.53 9.71 11.99
CA GLU A 106 -2.49 9.51 13.00
C GLU A 106 -1.66 8.25 12.73
N GLY A 107 -2.31 7.10 12.50
CA GLY A 107 -1.63 5.85 12.22
C GLY A 107 -0.93 5.84 10.86
N VAL A 108 -1.32 6.67 9.91
CA VAL A 108 -0.53 6.88 8.67
C VAL A 108 0.76 7.62 9.00
N VAL A 109 0.69 8.69 9.79
CA VAL A 109 1.87 9.47 10.23
C VAL A 109 2.82 8.60 11.06
N GLU A 110 2.30 7.79 11.99
CA GLU A 110 3.09 6.84 12.80
C GLU A 110 3.84 5.80 11.94
N ARG A 111 3.25 5.37 10.82
CA ARG A 111 3.92 4.45 9.88
C ARG A 111 5.10 5.12 9.19
N PHE A 112 4.98 6.39 8.80
CA PHE A 112 6.13 7.16 8.30
C PHE A 112 7.22 7.31 9.37
N GLU A 113 6.83 7.62 10.60
CA GLU A 113 7.75 7.75 11.73
C GLU A 113 8.53 6.45 11.98
N THR A 114 7.82 5.32 11.99
CA THR A 114 8.41 3.99 12.19
C THR A 114 9.36 3.61 11.05
N ALA A 115 8.97 3.88 9.80
CA ALA A 115 9.82 3.64 8.64
C ALA A 115 11.10 4.50 8.70
N LEU A 116 10.97 5.77 9.06
CA LEU A 116 12.10 6.69 9.16
C LEU A 116 13.05 6.34 10.31
N LYS A 117 12.51 5.94 11.48
CA LYS A 117 13.32 5.38 12.58
C LYS A 117 14.11 4.15 12.17
N THR A 118 13.51 3.28 11.36
CA THR A 118 14.20 2.10 10.83
C THR A 118 15.33 2.51 9.88
N ALA A 119 15.07 3.47 8.99
CA ALA A 119 16.05 3.97 8.03
C ALA A 119 17.23 4.71 8.70
N LEU A 120 16.99 5.41 9.81
CA LEU A 120 18.05 6.10 10.57
C LEU A 120 19.18 5.17 11.01
N ASN A 121 18.87 3.92 11.34
CA ASN A 121 19.87 2.92 11.72
C ASN A 121 20.72 2.44 10.53
N LEU A 122 20.34 2.78 9.30
CA LEU A 122 21.04 2.42 8.07
C LEU A 122 21.90 3.55 7.52
N PHE A 123 21.73 4.79 7.99
CA PHE A 123 22.54 5.92 7.52
C PHE A 123 23.92 5.89 8.18
N GLU A 124 24.95 6.10 7.37
CA GLU A 124 26.34 6.16 7.84
C GLU A 124 26.81 7.60 8.07
N ASP A 125 26.28 8.56 7.30
CA ASP A 125 26.63 9.97 7.31
C ASP A 125 25.81 10.80 8.31
N ASP A 126 26.46 11.79 8.93
CA ASP A 126 25.85 12.64 9.95
C ASP A 126 24.80 13.60 9.37
N GLU A 127 24.98 14.05 8.11
CA GLU A 127 24.05 14.96 7.45
C GLU A 127 22.66 14.31 7.25
N SER A 128 22.62 13.08 6.74
CA SER A 128 21.37 12.34 6.58
C SER A 128 20.69 12.04 7.92
N LYS A 129 21.47 11.71 8.96
CA LYS A 129 20.95 11.50 10.31
C LYS A 129 20.31 12.77 10.89
N GLU A 130 20.95 13.93 10.70
CA GLU A 130 20.42 15.21 11.18
C GLU A 130 19.12 15.57 10.47
N LYS A 131 19.07 15.43 9.13
CA LYS A 131 17.84 15.68 8.34
C LYS A 131 16.70 14.76 8.75
N ALA A 132 16.96 13.47 8.87
CA ALA A 132 15.95 12.50 9.28
C ALA A 132 15.46 12.76 10.72
N SER A 133 16.34 13.17 11.63
CA SER A 133 15.95 13.54 13.00
C SER A 133 15.00 14.75 13.03
N LYS A 134 15.27 15.78 12.22
CA LYS A 134 14.36 16.92 12.06
C LYS A 134 12.99 16.52 11.51
N ILE A 135 12.95 15.60 10.54
CA ILE A 135 11.69 15.10 9.99
C ILE A 135 10.92 14.29 11.04
N LEU A 136 11.60 13.49 11.87
CA LEU A 136 10.94 12.79 12.99
C LEU A 136 10.31 13.75 13.99
N GLU A 137 11.01 14.83 14.34
CA GLU A 137 10.46 15.86 15.22
C GLU A 137 9.21 16.51 14.62
N MET A 138 9.24 16.86 13.33
CA MET A 138 8.07 17.39 12.64
C MET A 138 6.90 16.40 12.60
N LEU A 139 7.15 15.11 12.37
CA LEU A 139 6.11 14.07 12.41
C LEU A 139 5.51 13.94 13.81
N HIS A 140 6.34 14.05 14.86
CA HIS A 140 5.87 14.03 16.25
C HIS A 140 4.97 15.25 16.54
N GLU A 141 5.36 16.46 16.14
CA GLU A 141 4.52 17.66 16.29
C GLU A 141 3.17 17.54 15.56
N VAL A 142 3.12 16.84 14.41
CA VAL A 142 1.87 16.57 13.70
C VAL A 142 0.96 15.65 14.52
N ARG A 143 1.52 14.62 15.15
CA ARG A 143 0.75 13.68 15.99
C ARG A 143 0.19 14.34 17.25
N GLU A 144 0.93 15.29 17.82
CA GLU A 144 0.48 16.09 18.96
C GLU A 144 -0.51 17.21 18.55
N GLY A 145 -0.82 17.35 17.25
CA GLY A 145 -1.72 18.38 16.73
C GLY A 145 -1.12 19.79 16.67
N VAL A 146 0.16 19.95 17.04
CA VAL A 146 0.86 21.24 17.07
C VAL A 146 1.20 21.73 15.67
N ARG A 147 1.57 20.81 14.77
CA ARG A 147 1.89 21.09 13.36
C ARG A 147 0.83 20.52 12.44
N LYS A 148 0.58 21.23 11.34
CA LYS A 148 -0.27 20.77 10.25
C LYS A 148 0.57 20.40 9.03
N VAL A 149 0.21 19.30 8.37
CA VAL A 149 0.83 18.84 7.11
C VAL A 149 -0.21 18.25 6.18
N THR A 150 0.04 18.29 4.87
CA THR A 150 -0.86 17.71 3.89
C THR A 150 -0.57 16.22 3.71
N VAL A 151 -1.58 15.37 3.87
CA VAL A 151 -1.52 13.96 3.52
C VAL A 151 -2.28 13.75 2.21
N ILE A 152 -1.58 13.22 1.21
CA ILE A 152 -2.14 12.89 -0.10
C ILE A 152 -2.14 11.38 -0.27
N ILE A 153 -3.29 10.79 -0.61
CA ILE A 153 -3.43 9.36 -0.91
C ILE A 153 -3.92 9.22 -2.36
N GLU A 154 -3.08 8.64 -3.20
CA GLU A 154 -3.34 8.45 -4.63
C GLU A 154 -3.53 6.97 -4.92
N ASP A 155 -4.68 6.59 -5.45
CA ASP A 155 -4.99 5.21 -5.77
C ASP A 155 -5.40 5.04 -7.23
N PRO A 156 -4.56 4.39 -8.06
CA PRO A 156 -4.85 4.19 -9.47
C PRO A 156 -6.07 3.29 -9.73
N PHE A 157 -6.54 2.52 -8.74
CA PHE A 157 -7.74 1.68 -8.87
C PHE A 157 -8.92 2.16 -8.00
N GLY A 158 -8.77 3.30 -7.31
CA GLY A 158 -9.86 3.92 -6.56
C GLY A 158 -10.35 3.14 -5.32
N GLN A 159 -9.54 2.22 -4.80
CA GLN A 159 -9.90 1.31 -3.71
C GLN A 159 -9.64 1.91 -2.32
N SER A 160 -8.89 3.01 -2.25
CA SER A 160 -8.59 3.75 -1.03
C SER A 160 -9.67 4.77 -0.70
N PHE A 161 -9.75 5.14 0.58
CA PHE A 161 -10.78 6.04 1.09
C PHE A 161 -10.28 6.82 2.31
N VAL A 162 -10.61 8.10 2.36
CA VAL A 162 -10.45 8.94 3.56
C VAL A 162 -11.83 9.40 4.02
N GLY A 163 -12.22 8.97 5.23
CA GLY A 163 -13.52 9.26 5.83
C GLY A 163 -13.46 10.46 6.75
N HIS A 164 -13.52 11.67 6.18
CA HIS A 164 -13.61 12.92 6.94
C HIS A 164 -14.25 14.03 6.08
N PRO A 165 -15.10 14.92 6.63
CA PRO A 165 -15.72 16.01 5.86
C PRO A 165 -14.72 16.99 5.24
N LEU A 166 -13.54 17.17 5.86
CA LEU A 166 -12.47 18.03 5.36
C LEU A 166 -11.57 17.35 4.32
N ALA A 167 -11.78 16.06 4.03
CA ALA A 167 -11.03 15.38 3.00
C ALA A 167 -11.56 15.77 1.61
N LEU A 168 -10.69 16.33 0.78
CA LEU A 168 -10.98 16.56 -0.64
C LEU A 168 -10.80 15.26 -1.41
N LYS A 169 -11.74 14.94 -2.29
CA LYS A 169 -11.63 13.83 -3.24
C LYS A 169 -11.58 14.38 -4.66
N GLU A 170 -10.56 13.98 -5.40
CA GLU A 170 -10.37 14.31 -6.81
C GLU A 170 -10.21 13.03 -7.64
N LYS A 171 -10.48 13.14 -8.95
CA LYS A 171 -10.20 12.07 -9.91
C LYS A 171 -8.78 12.23 -10.45
N LEU A 172 -8.03 11.14 -10.53
CA LEU A 172 -6.70 11.14 -11.15
C LEU A 172 -6.83 11.17 -12.68
N SER A 173 -5.96 11.94 -13.33
CA SER A 173 -5.81 11.94 -14.79
C SER A 173 -5.03 10.71 -15.29
N GLU A 174 -5.12 10.41 -16.59
CA GLU A 174 -4.39 9.27 -17.17
C GLU A 174 -2.88 9.39 -17.02
N ASP A 175 -2.33 10.59 -17.18
CA ASP A 175 -0.88 10.85 -17.04
C ASP A 175 -0.41 10.64 -15.60
N GLU A 176 -1.22 11.06 -14.62
CA GLU A 176 -0.93 10.81 -13.21
C GLU A 176 -0.96 9.32 -12.90
N ILE A 177 -1.95 8.57 -13.40
CA ILE A 177 -2.06 7.12 -13.21
C ILE A 177 -0.83 6.40 -13.76
N ARG A 178 -0.36 6.76 -14.97
CA ARG A 178 0.84 6.17 -15.59
C ARG A 178 2.12 6.40 -14.77
N SER A 179 2.16 7.49 -14.01
CA SER A 179 3.31 7.81 -13.14
C SER A 179 3.30 7.07 -11.80
N LEU A 180 2.20 6.43 -11.43
CA LEU A 180 2.05 5.73 -10.15
C LEU A 180 2.51 4.27 -10.26
N LYS A 181 3.26 3.82 -9.25
CA LYS A 181 3.50 2.40 -9.05
C LYS A 181 2.24 1.75 -8.49
N THR A 182 1.92 0.55 -8.96
CA THR A 182 0.74 -0.20 -8.52
C THR A 182 1.08 -1.34 -7.56
N GLY A 183 2.37 -1.69 -7.42
CA GLY A 183 2.82 -2.84 -6.63
C GLY A 183 2.60 -4.19 -7.32
N PHE A 184 1.83 -4.24 -8.41
CA PHE A 184 1.68 -5.46 -9.20
C PHE A 184 2.91 -5.70 -10.08
N LEU A 185 3.31 -6.97 -10.20
CA LEU A 185 4.30 -7.39 -11.18
C LEU A 185 3.64 -7.34 -12.56
N VAL A 186 3.97 -6.33 -13.35
CA VAL A 186 3.62 -6.30 -14.78
C VAL A 186 4.70 -7.11 -15.49
N PHE A 187 4.34 -8.28 -16.00
CA PHE A 187 5.17 -8.97 -16.99
C PHE A 187 4.90 -8.29 -18.33
N GLU A 188 5.84 -7.48 -18.80
CA GLU A 188 5.85 -7.10 -20.20
C GLU A 188 6.14 -8.38 -20.98
N SER A 189 5.13 -8.90 -21.69
CA SER A 189 5.39 -9.86 -22.75
C SER A 189 6.19 -9.10 -23.80
N GLU A 190 7.49 -9.38 -23.91
CA GLU A 190 8.23 -9.03 -25.11
C GLU A 190 7.41 -9.57 -26.28
N GLY A 191 6.90 -8.65 -27.10
CA GLY A 191 6.26 -9.02 -28.35
C GLY A 191 7.28 -9.84 -29.13
N ASN A 192 6.86 -11.01 -29.60
CA ASN A 192 7.48 -11.59 -30.77
C ASN A 192 7.32 -10.56 -31.90
N ASP A 193 8.33 -9.71 -32.07
CA ASP A 193 8.60 -9.10 -33.36
C ASP A 193 9.13 -10.25 -34.22
N ASP A 194 8.19 -11.01 -34.79
CA ASP A 194 8.44 -11.83 -35.98
C ASP A 194 8.77 -10.84 -37.12
N GLU A 195 10.04 -10.44 -37.22
CA GLU A 195 10.62 -9.89 -38.44
C GLU A 195 11.76 -10.83 -38.92
N ASP A 196 11.49 -11.42 -40.09
CA ASP A 196 12.32 -12.16 -41.05
C ASP A 196 12.71 -13.63 -40.79
#